data_AF-A0A1Y1LDN9-F1
#
_entry.id   AF-A0A1Y1LDN9-F1
#
_cell.length_a   1.000
_cell.length_b   1.000
_cell.length_c   1.000
_cell.angle_alpha   90.00
_cell.angle_beta   90.00
_cell.angle_gamma   90.00
#
_symmetry.space_group_name_H-M   'P 1'
#
loop_
_entity.id
_entity.type
_entity.pdbx_description
1 polymer ?
#
loop_
_entity_poly.entity_id
_entity_poly.type
_entity_poly.pdbx_seq_one_letter_code
_entity_poly.pdbx_strand_id
1 'polypeptide(L)'
;PNLPTNYLMYLDVNSLYGRTMCEPLPCGEFSFVENFETLDILNHPDDSDIGYILECDFDYPNHIHKTHSQLPLAPEHRIPPGSKLKKLLLTLYAKRNYVVHYRNLKLYVR
;
A
#
# COMPACT_ATOMS: atom_id res chain seq x y z
N PRO A 1 -21.69 26.33 20.35
CA PRO A 1 -21.00 25.15 20.94
C PRO A 1 -20.96 23.90 20.04
N ASN A 2 -20.94 24.07 18.70
CA ASN A 2 -20.82 22.99 17.71
C ASN A 2 -19.58 23.22 16.82
N LEU A 3 -18.43 23.49 17.43
CA LEU A 3 -17.19 23.52 16.66
C LEU A 3 -16.81 22.07 16.31
N PRO A 4 -16.44 21.78 15.06
CA PRO A 4 -16.00 20.45 14.67
C PRO A 4 -14.80 20.06 15.54
N THR A 5 -14.88 18.88 16.14
CA THR A 5 -13.79 18.31 16.92
C THR A 5 -12.65 17.98 15.97
N ASN A 6 -11.50 18.64 16.16
CA ASN A 6 -10.28 18.33 15.44
C ASN A 6 -9.44 17.39 16.30
N TYR A 7 -9.15 16.20 15.80
CA TYR A 7 -8.39 15.17 16.51
C TYR A 7 -7.28 14.66 15.59
N LEU A 8 -6.05 14.63 16.10
CA LEU A 8 -4.92 14.02 15.44
C LEU A 8 -4.65 12.67 16.09
N MET A 9 -4.87 11.58 15.34
CA MET A 9 -4.58 10.24 15.82
C MET A 9 -3.07 10.00 15.83
N TYR A 10 -2.53 9.59 16.99
CA TYR A 10 -1.15 9.15 17.12
C TYR A 10 -1.10 7.62 17.18
N LEU A 11 -0.62 7.00 16.10
CA LEU A 11 -0.43 5.56 16.00
C LEU A 11 1.07 5.26 16.06
N ASP A 12 1.45 4.37 16.97
CA ASP A 12 2.81 3.85 17.08
C ASP A 12 2.77 2.34 17.19
N VAL A 13 3.65 1.66 16.43
CA VAL A 13 3.74 0.21 16.41
C VAL A 13 4.94 -0.21 17.23
N ASN A 14 4.70 -0.89 18.35
CA ASN A 14 5.75 -1.47 19.18
C ASN A 14 6.61 -2.43 18.34
N SER A 15 7.89 -2.10 18.17
CA SER A 15 8.87 -2.92 17.44
C SER A 15 8.46 -3.26 16.00
N LEU A 16 8.08 -2.26 15.19
CA LEU A 16 7.65 -2.44 13.80
C LEU A 16 8.53 -3.40 12.99
N TYR A 17 9.85 -3.18 12.94
CA TYR A 17 10.75 -4.05 12.17
C TYR A 17 10.80 -5.48 12.73
N GLY A 18 10.84 -5.64 14.05
CA GLY A 18 10.84 -6.96 14.69
C GLY A 18 9.56 -7.74 14.36
N ARG A 19 8.41 -7.07 14.40
CA ARG A 19 7.13 -7.67 14.02
C ARG A 19 7.10 -8.10 12.55
N THR A 20 7.65 -7.29 11.65
CA THR A 20 7.76 -7.60 10.21
C THR A 20 8.73 -8.75 9.94
N MET A 21 9.83 -8.85 10.69
CA MET A 21 10.80 -9.94 10.55
C MET A 21 10.30 -11.31 11.03
N CYS A 22 9.19 -11.34 11.78
CA CYS A 22 8.50 -12.59 12.14
C CYS A 22 7.50 -13.06 11.07
N GLU A 23 7.29 -12.28 10.01
CA GLU A 23 6.42 -12.65 8.89
C GLU A 23 7.23 -13.27 7.75
N PRO A 24 6.59 -14.01 6.82
CA PRO A 24 7.25 -14.48 5.60
C PRO A 24 7.81 -13.31 4.79
N LEU A 25 9.11 -13.36 4.46
CA LEU A 25 9.82 -12.35 3.69
C LEU A 25 10.45 -12.96 2.44
N PRO A 26 10.47 -12.23 1.30
CA PRO A 26 11.14 -12.70 0.10
C PRO A 26 12.66 -12.70 0.30
N CYS A 27 13.27 -13.89 0.22
CA CYS A 27 14.70 -14.09 0.46
C CYS A 27 15.51 -14.38 -0.80
N GLY A 28 14.89 -14.82 -1.91
CA GLY A 28 15.61 -15.21 -3.13
C GLY A 28 14.70 -15.72 -4.25
N GLU A 29 15.32 -16.28 -5.30
CA GLU A 29 14.64 -16.95 -6.43
C GLU A 29 13.64 -16.08 -7.22
N PHE A 30 13.93 -14.79 -7.30
CA PHE A 30 13.12 -13.86 -8.09
C PHE A 30 13.13 -14.23 -9.57
N SER A 31 11.94 -14.42 -10.12
CA SER A 31 11.70 -14.68 -11.54
C SER A 31 10.51 -13.88 -12.04
N PHE A 32 10.53 -13.53 -13.32
CA PHE A 32 9.37 -12.93 -13.99
C PHE A 32 8.36 -14.03 -14.31
N VAL A 33 7.08 -13.77 -14.05
CA VAL A 33 6.01 -14.69 -14.41
C VAL A 33 5.63 -14.47 -15.88
N GLU A 34 5.67 -15.53 -16.69
CA GLU A 34 5.34 -15.45 -18.11
C GLU A 34 3.83 -15.34 -18.38
N ASN A 35 3.00 -16.01 -17.57
CA ASN A 35 1.54 -15.99 -17.71
C ASN A 35 0.86 -15.41 -16.47
N PHE A 36 0.48 -14.14 -16.56
CA PHE A 36 -0.19 -13.43 -15.48
C PHE A 36 -1.66 -13.85 -15.29
N GLU A 37 -2.35 -14.22 -16.38
CA GLU A 37 -3.79 -14.48 -16.38
C GLU A 37 -4.19 -15.68 -15.52
N THR A 38 -3.26 -16.58 -15.25
CA THR A 38 -3.49 -17.77 -14.43
C THR A 38 -3.37 -17.53 -12.92
N LEU A 39 -2.94 -16.34 -12.50
CA LEU A 39 -2.68 -16.05 -11.09
C LEU A 39 -3.92 -15.51 -10.36
N ASP A 40 -4.38 -16.24 -9.35
CA ASP A 40 -5.36 -15.72 -8.38
C ASP A 40 -4.65 -15.03 -7.21
N ILE A 41 -4.27 -13.77 -7.43
CA ILE A 41 -3.52 -12.96 -6.47
C ILE A 41 -4.33 -12.65 -5.21
N LEU A 42 -5.65 -12.50 -5.34
CA LEU A 42 -6.51 -12.06 -4.23
C LEU A 42 -6.75 -13.18 -3.23
N ASN A 43 -6.83 -14.43 -3.71
CA ASN A 43 -7.01 -15.60 -2.86
C ASN A 43 -5.71 -16.35 -2.53
N HIS A 44 -4.57 -15.96 -3.09
CA HIS A 44 -3.26 -16.54 -2.76
C HIS A 44 -3.02 -16.57 -1.25
N PRO A 45 -2.42 -17.60 -0.62
CA PRO A 45 -2.12 -17.58 0.82
C PRO A 45 -1.08 -16.51 1.19
N ASP A 46 -1.22 -15.89 2.36
CA ASP A 46 -0.26 -14.88 2.86
C ASP A 46 1.04 -15.50 3.40
N ASP A 47 1.01 -16.80 3.68
CA ASP A 47 2.08 -17.65 4.22
C ASP A 47 2.63 -18.64 3.18
N SER A 48 2.31 -18.43 1.91
CA SER A 48 2.87 -19.23 0.82
C SER A 48 4.39 -19.04 0.69
N ASP A 49 5.08 -20.12 0.34
CA ASP A 49 6.52 -20.12 0.03
C ASP A 49 6.88 -19.17 -1.12
N ILE A 50 5.93 -18.92 -2.05
CA ILE A 50 6.11 -18.03 -3.20
C ILE A 50 5.20 -16.81 -3.02
N GLY A 51 5.76 -15.62 -3.20
CA GLY A 51 5.03 -14.35 -3.21
C GLY A 51 5.13 -13.63 -4.55
N TYR A 52 4.25 -12.65 -4.75
CA TYR A 52 4.22 -11.84 -5.98
C TYR A 52 4.41 -10.35 -5.71
N ILE A 53 5.16 -9.71 -6.60
CA ILE A 53 5.25 -8.26 -6.72
C ILE A 53 4.67 -7.89 -8.08
N LEU A 54 3.74 -6.94 -8.08
CA LEU A 54 2.94 -6.58 -9.23
C LEU A 54 3.13 -5.12 -9.58
N GLU A 55 3.20 -4.82 -10.87
CA GLU A 55 3.02 -3.46 -11.39
C GLU A 55 1.56 -3.29 -11.81
N CYS A 56 0.87 -2.29 -11.27
CA CYS A 56 -0.56 -2.11 -11.49
C CYS A 56 -0.97 -0.63 -11.48
N ASP A 57 -2.11 -0.35 -12.12
CA ASP A 57 -2.75 0.95 -12.10
C ASP A 57 -3.88 0.97 -11.07
N PHE A 58 -3.95 2.04 -10.26
CA PHE A 58 -5.03 2.25 -9.32
C PHE A 58 -5.77 3.55 -9.63
N ASP A 59 -7.06 3.43 -9.90
CA ASP A 59 -7.96 4.58 -9.84
C ASP A 59 -8.45 4.79 -8.41
N TYR A 60 -8.55 6.05 -7.99
CA TYR A 60 -8.91 6.42 -6.62
C TYR A 60 -10.23 7.19 -6.61
N PRO A 61 -11.38 6.49 -6.64
CA PRO A 61 -12.67 7.12 -6.89
C PRO A 61 -13.10 8.05 -5.75
N ASN A 62 -13.80 9.13 -6.09
CA ASN A 62 -14.15 10.18 -5.12
C ASN A 62 -14.99 9.68 -3.92
N HIS A 63 -15.78 8.62 -4.10
CA HIS A 63 -16.67 8.12 -3.05
C HIS A 63 -15.90 7.51 -1.86
N ILE A 64 -14.66 7.01 -2.04
CA ILE A 64 -13.83 6.47 -0.95
C ILE A 64 -12.94 7.53 -0.28
N HIS A 65 -12.85 8.74 -0.83
CA HIS A 65 -11.94 9.79 -0.31
C HIS A 65 -12.24 10.16 1.14
N LYS A 66 -13.53 10.17 1.52
CA LYS A 66 -13.94 10.46 2.89
C LYS A 66 -13.46 9.39 3.87
N THR A 67 -13.57 8.12 3.48
CA THR A 67 -13.14 6.99 4.32
C THR A 67 -11.62 6.95 4.46
N HIS A 68 -10.90 7.28 3.40
CA HIS A 68 -9.43 7.24 3.37
C HIS A 68 -8.77 8.60 3.66
N SER A 69 -9.50 9.59 4.19
CA SER A 69 -8.99 10.94 4.35
C SER A 69 -7.80 11.04 5.32
N GLN A 70 -7.74 10.11 6.29
CA GLN A 70 -6.71 10.10 7.33
C GLN A 70 -5.45 9.35 6.88
N LEU A 71 -5.63 8.19 6.24
CA LEU A 71 -4.53 7.32 5.79
C LEU A 71 -4.82 6.80 4.36
N PRO A 72 -4.60 7.63 3.33
CA PRO A 72 -4.69 7.17 1.95
C PRO A 72 -3.75 5.98 1.69
N LEU A 73 -4.29 4.95 1.06
CA LEU A 73 -3.53 3.76 0.64
C LEU A 73 -2.58 4.06 -0.54
N ALA A 74 -1.67 3.13 -0.81
CA ALA A 74 -0.69 3.19 -1.91
C ALA A 74 0.18 4.48 -1.91
N PRO A 75 1.05 4.70 -0.89
CA PRO A 75 1.91 5.87 -0.83
C PRO A 75 2.90 5.96 -2.00
N GLU A 76 3.25 7.18 -2.41
CA GLU A 76 4.17 7.45 -3.52
C GLU A 76 5.32 8.38 -3.13
N HIS A 77 6.50 8.17 -3.71
CA HIS A 77 7.61 9.11 -3.58
C HIS A 77 7.41 10.33 -4.49
N ARG A 78 7.02 11.47 -3.91
CA ARG A 78 6.80 12.73 -4.64
C ARG A 78 7.37 13.92 -3.89
N ILE A 79 7.57 15.03 -4.60
CA ILE A 79 7.96 16.31 -3.97
C ILE A 79 6.67 17.01 -3.55
N PRO A 80 6.43 17.24 -2.24
CA PRO A 80 5.23 17.95 -1.80
C PRO A 80 5.28 19.43 -2.19
N PRO A 81 4.12 20.10 -2.31
CA PRO A 81 4.05 21.52 -2.59
C PRO A 81 4.90 22.33 -1.60
N GLY A 82 5.72 23.25 -2.11
CA GLY A 82 6.61 24.08 -1.28
C GLY A 82 7.88 23.38 -0.77
N SER A 83 8.15 22.14 -1.17
CA SER A 83 9.40 21.44 -0.87
C SER A 83 10.26 21.23 -2.11
N LYS A 84 11.55 20.96 -1.88
CA LYS A 84 12.52 20.53 -2.91
C LYS A 84 12.90 19.05 -2.76
N LEU A 85 12.48 18.40 -1.68
CA LEU A 85 12.87 17.05 -1.34
C LEU A 85 11.73 16.07 -1.65
N LYS A 86 12.09 14.92 -2.25
CA LYS A 86 11.15 13.80 -2.40
C LYS A 86 10.84 13.22 -1.02
N LYS A 87 9.55 13.00 -0.75
CA LYS A 87 9.04 12.36 0.46
C LYS A 87 8.06 11.26 0.05
N LEU A 88 7.86 10.29 0.94
CA LEU A 88 6.77 9.34 0.80
C LEU A 88 5.47 10.05 1.20
N LEU A 89 4.53 10.17 0.27
CA LEU A 89 3.28 10.90 0.45
C LEU A 89 2.09 9.95 0.34
N LEU A 90 1.17 10.03 1.29
CA LEU A 90 -0.15 9.43 1.19
C LEU A 90 -1.04 10.39 0.39
N THR A 91 -1.50 9.99 -0.79
CA THR A 91 -2.31 10.86 -1.66
C THR A 91 -3.51 10.12 -2.23
N LEU A 92 -4.63 10.82 -2.35
CA LEU A 92 -5.89 10.32 -2.93
C LEU A 92 -5.89 10.36 -4.47
N TYR A 93 -4.72 10.53 -5.09
CA TYR A 93 -4.59 10.57 -6.55
C TYR A 93 -4.58 9.15 -7.12
N ALA A 94 -4.97 9.03 -8.40
CA ALA A 94 -4.71 7.80 -9.15
C ALA A 94 -3.21 7.48 -9.16
N LYS A 95 -2.89 6.19 -9.18
CA LYS A 95 -1.54 5.63 -9.22
C LYS A 95 -1.37 4.94 -10.56
N ARG A 96 -0.22 5.13 -11.20
CA ARG A 96 0.09 4.52 -12.49
C ARG A 96 1.43 3.81 -12.41
N ASN A 97 1.53 2.62 -13.01
CA ASN A 97 2.71 1.75 -12.94
C ASN A 97 3.20 1.54 -11.50
N TYR A 98 2.27 1.31 -10.58
CA TYR A 98 2.56 1.20 -9.16
C TYR A 98 3.04 -0.21 -8.81
N VAL A 99 4.25 -0.30 -8.26
CA VAL A 99 4.85 -1.57 -7.83
C VAL A 99 4.42 -1.89 -6.40
N VAL A 100 3.74 -3.02 -6.21
CA VAL A 100 3.15 -3.42 -4.93
C VAL A 100 3.33 -4.90 -4.63
N HIS A 101 3.56 -5.24 -3.37
CA HIS A 101 3.53 -6.64 -2.90
C HIS A 101 2.08 -7.15 -2.82
N TYR A 102 1.83 -8.40 -3.21
CA TYR A 102 0.47 -8.94 -3.30
C TYR A 102 -0.37 -8.81 -2.01
N ARG A 103 0.25 -8.95 -0.83
CA ARG A 103 -0.43 -8.74 0.47
C ARG A 103 -0.97 -7.32 0.63
N ASN A 104 -0.20 -6.32 0.18
CA ASN A 104 -0.65 -4.92 0.18
C ASN A 104 -1.72 -4.69 -0.88
N LEU A 105 -1.62 -5.32 -2.06
CA LEU A 105 -2.66 -5.25 -3.07
C LEU A 105 -4.00 -5.74 -2.53
N LYS A 106 -4.02 -6.89 -1.83
CA LYS A 106 -5.23 -7.40 -1.15
C LYS A 106 -5.81 -6.40 -0.16
N LEU A 107 -4.96 -5.69 0.59
CA LEU A 107 -5.41 -4.63 1.49
C LEU A 107 -6.04 -3.45 0.73
N TYR A 108 -5.53 -3.13 -0.46
CA TYR A 108 -5.99 -1.96 -1.22
C TYR A 108 -7.31 -2.18 -1.96
N VAL A 109 -7.63 -3.43 -2.31
CA VAL A 109 -8.83 -3.78 -3.08
C VAL A 109 -9.96 -4.36 -2.23
N ARG A 110 -9.75 -4.52 -0.92
CA ARG A 110 -10.79 -4.91 0.06
C ARG A 110 -11.71 -3.74 0.37
#